data_AF-A0A265Q175-F1
#
_entry.id   AF-A0A265Q175-F1
#
_cell.length_a   1.000
_cell.length_b   1.000
_cell.length_c   1.000
_cell.angle_alpha   90.00
_cell.angle_beta   90.00
_cell.angle_gamma   90.00
#
_symmetry.space_group_name_H-M   'P 1'
#
loop_
_entity.id
_entity.type
_entity.pdbx_description
1 polymer ?
#
loop_
_entity_poly.entity_id
_entity_poly.type
_entity_poly.pdbx_seq_one_letter_code
_entity_poly.pdbx_strand_id
1 'polypeptide(L)' 'MHDKDTIEKLVKEIEETRIKLHNLILDKKYDLLDSEVIKLSQLLDKLLSQYHDLK' A
#
# COMPACT_ATOMS: atom_id res chain seq x y z
N MET A 1 -17.96 -6.83 17.43
CA MET A 1 -16.61 -6.29 17.72
C MET A 1 -15.61 -6.66 16.60
N HIS A 2 -16.04 -6.81 15.34
CA HIS A 2 -15.21 -7.37 14.26
C HIS A 2 -14.56 -6.34 13.32
N ASP A 3 -15.10 -5.13 13.27
CA ASP A 3 -14.67 -4.13 12.27
C ASP A 3 -13.34 -3.46 12.67
N LYS A 4 -13.10 -3.29 13.97
CA LYS A 4 -11.87 -2.66 14.48
C LYS A 4 -10.62 -3.48 14.15
N ASP A 5 -10.63 -4.78 14.39
CA ASP A 5 -9.50 -5.67 14.07
C ASP A 5 -9.22 -5.73 12.56
N THR A 6 -10.26 -5.61 11.75
CA THR A 6 -10.16 -5.61 10.28
C THR A 6 -9.51 -4.31 9.80
N ILE A 7 -9.93 -3.18 10.35
CA ILE A 7 -9.34 -1.86 10.06
C ILE A 7 -7.88 -1.82 10.51
N GLU A 8 -7.53 -2.31 11.70
CA GLU A 8 -6.16 -2.33 12.21
C GLU A 8 -5.22 -3.17 11.32
N LYS A 9 -5.69 -4.34 10.85
CA LYS A 9 -4.95 -5.16 9.87
C LYS A 9 -4.73 -4.41 8.56
N LEU A 10 -5.78 -3.77 8.05
CA LEU A 10 -5.71 -3.03 6.79
C LEU A 10 -4.75 -1.85 6.87
N VAL A 11 -4.78 -1.10 7.97
CA VAL A 11 -3.83 -0.01 8.23
C VAL A 11 -2.39 -0.53 8.27
N LYS A 12 -2.16 -1.69 8.90
CA LYS A 12 -0.84 -2.31 8.93
C LYS A 12 -0.37 -2.69 7.52
N GLU A 13 -1.23 -3.29 6.70
CA GLU A 13 -0.91 -3.64 5.31
C GLU A 13 -0.63 -2.42 4.44
N ILE A 14 -1.36 -1.32 4.63
CA ILE A 14 -1.11 -0.03 3.96
C ILE A 14 0.30 0.48 4.30
N GLU A 15 0.65 0.51 5.59
CA GLU A 15 1.95 0.99 6.06
C GLU A 15 3.10 0.12 5.54
N GLU A 16 2.97 -1.21 5.60
CA GLU A 16 3.96 -2.13 5.06
C GLU A 16 4.13 -1.96 3.54
N THR A 17 3.03 -1.78 2.80
CA THR A 17 3.06 -1.56 1.35
C THR A 17 3.70 -0.22 1.00
N ARG A 18 3.41 0.84 1.77
CA ARG A 18 4.03 2.16 1.61
C ARG A 18 5.53 2.12 1.80
N ILE A 19 6.01 1.43 2.85
CA ILE A 19 7.45 1.27 3.12
C ILE A 19 8.12 0.49 1.97
N LYS A 20 7.52 -0.62 1.53
CA LYS A 20 8.03 -1.41 0.40
C LYS A 20 8.10 -0.58 -0.88
N LEU A 21 7.07 0.22 -1.17
CA LEU A 21 7.03 1.09 -2.35
C LEU A 21 8.12 2.15 -2.30
N HIS A 22 8.31 2.78 -1.15
CA HIS A 22 9.37 3.76 -0.97
C HIS A 22 10.75 3.16 -1.19
N ASN A 23 11.04 2.01 -0.58
CA ASN A 23 12.32 1.32 -0.74
C ASN A 23 12.54 0.89 -2.20
N LEU A 24 11.50 0.39 -2.86
CA LEU A 24 11.57 0.00 -4.26
C LEU A 24 11.86 1.20 -5.17
N ILE A 25 11.23 2.35 -4.93
CA ILE A 25 11.52 3.59 -5.67
C ILE A 25 12.99 4.00 -5.48
N LEU A 26 13.53 3.89 -4.26
CA LEU A 26 14.95 4.18 -4.00
C LEU A 26 15.87 3.21 -4.75
N ASP A 27 15.60 1.90 -4.68
CA ASP A 27 16.39 0.85 -5.33
C ASP A 27 16.37 0.97 -6.86
N LYS A 28 15.22 1.37 -7.43
CA LYS A 28 15.04 1.61 -8.86
C LYS A 28 15.52 2.98 -9.32
N LYS A 29 16.24 3.73 -8.47
CA LYS A 29 16.75 5.08 -8.77
C LYS A 29 15.65 6.05 -9.22
N TYR A 30 14.49 5.96 -8.58
CA TYR A 30 13.30 6.76 -8.88
C TYR A 30 12.68 6.50 -10.25
N ASP A 31 12.94 5.34 -10.87
CA ASP A 31 12.19 4.89 -12.04
C ASP A 31 10.77 4.49 -11.66
N LEU A 32 9.84 5.43 -11.78
CA LEU A 32 8.42 5.24 -11.49
C LEU A 32 7.69 4.42 -12.56
N LEU A 33 8.33 4.19 -13.72
CA LEU A 33 7.77 3.41 -14.81
C LEU A 33 8.15 1.93 -14.71
N ASP A 34 8.99 1.56 -13.74
CA ASP A 34 9.30 0.17 -13.45
C ASP A 34 8.01 -0.60 -13.10
N SER A 35 7.85 -1.78 -13.70
CA SER A 35 6.64 -2.59 -13.57
C SER A 35 6.34 -2.99 -12.12
N GLU A 36 7.36 -3.19 -11.28
CA GLU A 36 7.20 -3.52 -9.87
C GLU A 36 6.74 -2.30 -9.07
N VAL A 37 7.28 -1.12 -9.37
CA VAL A 37 6.85 0.15 -8.76
C VAL A 37 5.37 0.41 -9.09
N ILE A 38 4.98 0.25 -10.36
CA ILE A 38 3.59 0.43 -10.79
C ILE A 38 2.67 -0.56 -10.07
N LYS A 39 3.01 -1.85 -10.04
CA LYS A 39 2.18 -2.88 -9.37
C LYS A 39 1.99 -2.58 -7.89
N LEU A 40 3.06 -2.16 -7.22
CA LEU A 40 3.03 -1.90 -5.79
C LEU A 40 2.28 -0.60 -5.47
N SER A 41 2.35 0.41 -6.34
CA SER A 41 1.51 1.60 -6.28
C SER A 41 0.03 1.25 -6.43
N GLN A 42 -0.34 0.44 -7.43
CA GLN A 42 -1.73 0.02 -7.64
C GLN A 42 -2.27 -0.81 -6.47
N LEU A 43 -1.43 -1.64 -5.84
CA LEU A 43 -1.80 -2.35 -4.62
C LEU A 43 -2.10 -1.38 -3.48
N LEU A 44 -1.24 -0.38 -3.27
CA LEU A 44 -1.44 0.64 -2.24
C LEU A 44 -2.75 1.40 -2.46
N ASP A 45 -3.05 1.80 -3.71
CA ASP A 45 -4.30 2.48 -4.07
C ASP A 45 -5.53 1.62 -3.72
N LYS A 46 -5.46 0.31 -4.01
CA LYS A 46 -6.53 -0.62 -3.67
C LYS A 46 -6.75 -0.74 -2.16
N LEU A 47 -5.67 -0.86 -1.38
CA LEU A 47 -5.76 -0.93 0.08
C LEU A 47 -6.33 0.35 0.68
N LEU A 48 -5.93 1.52 0.15
CA LEU A 48 -6.47 2.82 0.56
C LEU A 48 -7.95 2.95 0.23
N SER A 49 -8.38 2.49 -0.96
CA SER A 49 -9.80 2.46 -1.32
C SER A 49 -10.61 1.59 -0.37
N GLN A 50 -10.12 0.38 -0.05
CA GLN A 50 -10.78 -0.50 0.92
C GLN A 50 -10.88 0.13 2.31
N TYR A 51 -9.85 0.84 2.74
CA TYR A 51 -9.86 1.53 4.03
C TYR A 51 -10.86 2.68 4.05
N HIS A 52 -10.93 3.44 2.95
CA HIS A 52 -11.91 4.50 2.79
C HIS A 52 -13.35 3.98 2.80
N ASP A 53 -13.62 2.84 2.16
CA ASP A 53 -14.96 2.23 2.13
C ASP A 53 -15.41 1.68 3.49
N LEU A 54 -14.46 1.37 4.38
CA LEU A 54 -14.72 0.87 5.74
C LEU A 54 -14.85 1.99 6.79
N LYS A 55 -14.50 3.23 6.44
CA LYS A 55 -14.47 4.39 7.35
C LYS A 55 -15.71 5.25 7.22
#